data_AF-A0A183HKR5-F1
#
_entry.id   AF-A0A183HKR5-F1
#
_cell.length_a   1.000
_cell.length_b   1.000
_cell.length_c   1.000
_cell.angle_alpha   90.00
_cell.angle_beta   90.00
_cell.angle_gamma   90.00
#
_symmetry.space_group_name_H-M   'P 1'
#
loop_
_entity.id
_entity.type
_entity.pdbx_description
1 polymer ?
#
loop_
_entity_poly.entity_id
_entity_poly.type
_entity_poly.pdbx_seq_one_letter_code
_entity_poly.pdbx_strand_id
1 'polypeptide(L)'
;MSDLSAEAQIVVGKLIQSKMGKVTLGKMRTKFTDNRIEVEGYWIEKGNVEPEDDPSYVCTASVRKNLAQLARVVCSGKFPVLLEGETSCGKTAMVIHLAKVTGNTIIRINNHEHTDLQEYIGSYVPDGDGRFVFVEGPLVKAARNGHWIILDELNLAPTDVIEALNRLLDDNRELFISETNTVVKANPKFRLFATQNPVCTYAGRKRLSRALLNRFVVLRFDQLPYNELAQMVIVR
;
A
#
# COMPACT_ATOMS: atom_id res chain seq x y z
N MET A 1 -0.43 1.96 36.62
CA MET A 1 0.77 2.78 36.38
C MET A 1 1.50 2.85 37.71
N SER A 2 2.34 1.86 38.02
CA SER A 2 3.12 1.80 39.26
C SER A 2 4.56 2.18 38.93
N ASP A 3 5.06 3.19 39.63
CA ASP A 3 6.37 3.81 39.44
C ASP A 3 7.50 2.78 39.37
N LEU A 4 8.16 2.71 38.21
CA LEU A 4 9.47 2.08 38.10
C LEU A 4 10.46 2.86 38.98
N SER A 5 11.25 2.16 39.79
CA SER A 5 12.28 2.78 40.63
C SER A 5 13.21 3.66 39.78
N ALA A 6 13.73 4.75 40.37
CA ALA A 6 14.62 5.68 39.69
C ALA A 6 15.84 4.98 39.04
N GLU A 7 16.30 3.89 39.65
CA GLU A 7 17.37 3.03 39.12
C GLU A 7 16.97 2.32 37.83
N ALA A 8 15.74 1.81 37.74
CA ALA A 8 15.24 1.18 36.52
C ALA A 8 15.10 2.20 35.38
N GLN A 9 14.70 3.43 35.67
CA GLN A 9 14.64 4.51 34.67
C GLN A 9 16.04 4.90 34.16
N ILE A 10 17.05 4.93 35.04
CA ILE A 10 18.44 5.20 34.66
C ILE A 10 19.03 4.06 33.81
N VAL A 11 18.74 2.80 34.18
CA VAL A 11 19.19 1.63 33.40
C VAL A 11 18.53 1.61 32.02
N VAL A 12 17.23 1.88 31.94
CA VAL A 12 16.50 2.02 30.67
C VAL A 12 17.07 3.16 29.83
N GLY A 13 17.34 4.33 30.44
CA GLY A 13 17.95 5.47 29.75
C GLY A 13 19.34 5.15 29.18
N LYS A 14 20.18 4.45 29.95
CA LYS A 14 21.50 3.97 29.48
C LYS A 14 21.40 2.90 28.40
N LEU A 15 20.41 2.00 28.48
CA LEU A 15 20.15 1.00 27.44
C LEU A 15 19.66 1.65 26.13
N ILE A 16 18.81 2.67 26.24
CA ILE A 16 18.33 3.46 25.09
C ILE A 16 19.51 4.20 24.45
N GLN A 17 20.33 4.93 25.21
CA GLN A 17 21.52 5.61 24.68
C GLN A 17 22.54 4.66 24.03
N SER A 18 22.81 3.52 24.68
CA SER A 18 23.71 2.47 24.16
C SER A 18 23.20 1.84 22.86
N LYS A 19 21.87 1.67 22.72
CA LYS A 19 21.26 1.17 21.48
C LYS A 19 21.12 2.25 20.42
N MET A 20 20.84 3.51 20.76
CA MET A 20 20.75 4.64 19.83
C MET A 20 22.05 4.82 19.03
N GLY A 21 23.22 4.67 19.67
CA GLY A 21 24.51 4.71 18.98
C GLY A 21 24.75 3.57 17.97
N LYS A 22 23.91 2.52 17.97
CA LYS A 22 23.96 1.38 17.04
C LYS A 22 22.78 1.33 16.06
N VAL A 23 21.79 2.21 16.17
CA VAL A 23 20.73 2.31 15.17
C VAL A 23 21.26 3.14 14.01
N THR A 24 21.97 2.47 13.10
CA THR A 24 22.24 3.06 11.80
C THR A 24 20.90 3.24 11.11
N LEU A 25 20.38 4.48 11.09
CA LEU A 25 19.35 4.94 10.18
C LEU A 25 19.86 4.70 8.75
N GLY A 26 19.71 3.48 8.27
CA GLY A 26 20.21 3.13 6.96
C GLY A 26 19.30 3.78 5.95
N LYS A 27 19.69 4.98 5.50
CA LYS A 27 19.14 5.64 4.31
C LYS A 27 19.03 4.60 3.21
N MET A 28 17.87 4.51 2.59
CA MET A 28 17.70 3.62 1.44
C MET A 28 18.72 4.03 0.37
N ARG A 29 19.45 3.07 -0.19
CA ARG A 29 20.40 3.35 -1.27
C ARG A 29 19.61 3.52 -2.56
N THR A 30 19.06 4.70 -2.79
CA THR A 30 18.44 5.03 -4.08
C THR A 30 19.51 5.51 -5.04
N LYS A 31 19.69 4.77 -6.15
CA LYS A 31 20.44 5.26 -7.30
C LYS A 31 19.45 5.71 -8.36
N PHE A 32 19.76 6.84 -8.98
CA PHE A 32 18.93 7.46 -9.99
C PHE A 32 19.54 7.24 -11.37
N THR A 33 18.69 6.84 -12.30
CA THR A 33 18.92 6.96 -13.75
C THR A 33 17.74 7.74 -14.33
N ASP A 34 17.89 8.34 -15.51
CA ASP A 34 16.90 9.30 -16.06
C ASP A 34 15.45 8.79 -16.07
N ASN A 35 15.23 7.47 -16.15
CA ASN A 35 13.90 6.88 -16.21
C ASN A 35 13.62 5.75 -15.19
N ARG A 36 14.60 5.38 -14.36
CA ARG A 36 14.46 4.28 -13.37
C ARG A 36 15.17 4.59 -12.07
N ILE A 37 14.60 4.09 -10.98
CA ILE A 37 15.11 4.26 -9.62
C ILE A 37 15.42 2.89 -9.05
N GLU A 38 16.64 2.73 -8.54
CA GLU A 38 17.05 1.51 -7.85
C GLU A 38 16.50 1.52 -6.41
N VAL A 39 15.71 0.50 -6.07
CA VAL A 39 15.20 0.26 -4.72
C VAL A 39 15.60 -1.14 -4.30
N GLU A 40 16.45 -1.25 -3.26
CA GLU A 40 16.93 -2.51 -2.69
C GLU A 40 17.44 -3.53 -3.75
N GLY A 41 18.13 -3.03 -4.78
CA GLY A 41 18.71 -3.84 -5.85
C GLY A 41 17.80 -4.09 -7.07
N TYR A 42 16.60 -3.51 -7.11
CA TYR A 42 15.66 -3.64 -8.23
C TYR A 42 15.36 -2.28 -8.87
N TRP A 43 15.30 -2.24 -10.20
CA TRP A 43 15.04 -1.01 -10.95
C TRP A 43 13.55 -0.84 -11.23
N ILE A 44 12.95 0.20 -10.68
CA ILE A 44 11.53 0.53 -10.86
C ILE A 44 11.42 1.76 -11.76
N GLU A 45 10.42 1.76 -12.65
CA GLU A 45 10.12 2.91 -13.49
C GLU A 45 9.76 4.14 -12.65
N LYS A 46 10.39 5.27 -12.98
CA LYS A 46 10.11 6.55 -12.34
C LYS A 46 8.69 6.99 -12.72
N GLY A 47 7.92 7.42 -11.72
CA GLY A 47 6.61 8.01 -11.94
C GLY A 47 6.69 9.47 -12.41
N ASN A 48 5.53 10.13 -12.46
CA ASN A 48 5.44 11.51 -12.96
C ASN A 48 5.73 12.56 -11.88
N VAL A 49 5.77 12.16 -10.60
CA VAL A 49 6.05 13.02 -9.45
C VAL A 49 7.54 12.96 -9.14
N GLU A 50 8.09 14.02 -8.57
CA GLU A 50 9.47 14.00 -8.09
C GLU A 50 9.62 12.95 -6.97
N PRO A 51 10.63 12.08 -7.05
CA PRO A 51 10.92 11.11 -6.01
C PRO A 51 11.23 11.81 -4.68
N GLU A 52 10.49 11.45 -3.65
CA GLU A 52 10.66 11.98 -2.30
C GLU A 52 11.05 10.84 -1.37
N ASP A 53 12.18 11.01 -0.67
CA ASP A 53 12.54 10.14 0.44
C ASP A 53 11.89 10.65 1.73
N ASP A 54 11.39 9.74 2.56
CA ASP A 54 10.72 10.06 3.82
C ASP A 54 11.70 9.81 4.97
N PRO A 55 12.31 10.85 5.57
CA PRO A 55 13.30 10.67 6.63
C PRO A 55 12.73 10.01 7.88
N SER A 56 11.40 10.02 8.05
CA SER A 56 10.71 9.39 9.18
C SER A 56 10.47 7.89 8.99
N TYR A 57 10.68 7.37 7.77
CA TYR A 57 10.48 5.95 7.47
C TYR A 57 11.67 5.11 7.93
N VAL A 58 11.46 4.27 8.95
CA VAL A 58 12.53 3.48 9.56
C VAL A 58 12.71 2.14 8.84
N CYS A 59 13.76 2.06 8.02
CA CYS A 59 14.16 0.83 7.33
C CYS A 59 14.95 -0.11 8.25
N THR A 60 14.24 -1.00 8.95
CA THR A 60 14.84 -2.11 9.69
C THR A 60 15.24 -3.28 8.77
N ALA A 61 15.90 -4.32 9.29
CA ALA A 61 16.35 -5.45 8.47
C ALA A 61 15.17 -6.21 7.84
N SER A 62 14.11 -6.48 8.59
CA SER A 62 12.91 -7.14 8.07
C SER A 62 12.17 -6.26 7.06
N VAL A 63 12.08 -4.96 7.32
CA VAL A 63 11.46 -4.00 6.38
C VAL A 63 12.23 -3.95 5.05
N ARG A 64 13.57 -3.89 5.06
CA ARG A 64 14.35 -3.91 3.81
C ARG A 64 14.14 -5.20 3.01
N LYS A 65 14.11 -6.35 3.69
CA LYS A 65 13.85 -7.63 3.04
C LYS A 65 12.48 -7.65 2.36
N ASN A 66 11.45 -7.18 3.05
CA ASN A 66 10.10 -7.10 2.51
C ASN A 66 9.99 -6.07 1.37
N LEU A 67 10.67 -4.92 1.50
CA LEU A 67 10.74 -3.90 0.46
C LEU A 67 11.44 -4.44 -0.79
N ALA A 68 12.52 -5.21 -0.64
CA ALA A 68 13.20 -5.87 -1.74
C ALA A 68 12.30 -6.89 -2.46
N GLN A 69 11.48 -7.65 -1.71
CA GLN A 69 10.49 -8.56 -2.29
C GLN A 69 9.41 -7.80 -3.06
N LEU A 70 8.88 -6.71 -2.50
CA LEU A 70 7.90 -5.88 -3.18
C LEU A 70 8.50 -5.24 -4.44
N ALA A 71 9.69 -4.65 -4.34
CA ALA A 71 10.40 -4.03 -5.45
C ALA A 71 10.69 -5.03 -6.57
N ARG A 72 11.04 -6.27 -6.24
CA ARG A 72 11.20 -7.36 -7.20
C ARG A 72 9.91 -7.62 -8.00
N VAL A 73 8.78 -7.76 -7.31
CA VAL A 73 7.49 -8.03 -7.97
C VAL A 73 7.10 -6.86 -8.87
N VAL A 74 7.29 -5.63 -8.39
CA VAL A 74 7.02 -4.40 -9.15
C VAL A 74 7.92 -4.30 -10.40
N CYS A 75 9.20 -4.70 -10.29
CA CYS A 75 10.14 -4.73 -11.40
C CYS A 75 9.77 -5.79 -12.45
N SER A 76 9.27 -6.96 -12.04
CA SER A 76 9.01 -8.09 -12.93
C SER A 76 7.79 -7.92 -13.85
N GLY A 77 6.87 -7.03 -13.51
CA GLY A 77 5.68 -6.82 -14.33
C GLY A 77 4.61 -5.98 -13.66
N LYS A 78 3.41 -6.02 -14.25
CA LYS A 78 2.23 -5.24 -13.84
C LYS A 78 1.23 -6.11 -13.08
N PHE A 79 1.76 -7.07 -12.32
CA PHE A 79 0.95 -8.01 -11.57
C PHE A 79 0.29 -7.28 -10.39
N PRO A 80 -1.02 -7.52 -10.15
CA PRO A 80 -1.66 -7.11 -8.91
C PRO A 80 -0.96 -7.75 -7.70
N VAL A 81 -0.70 -6.97 -6.66
CA VAL A 81 0.02 -7.45 -5.47
C VAL A 81 -0.88 -7.43 -4.25
N LEU A 82 -0.96 -8.56 -3.55
CA LEU A 82 -1.71 -8.69 -2.30
C LEU A 82 -0.75 -8.87 -1.14
N LEU A 83 -0.76 -7.93 -0.20
CA LEU A 83 0.04 -7.98 1.03
C LEU A 83 -0.84 -8.55 2.15
N GLU A 84 -0.52 -9.76 2.58
CA GLU A 84 -1.20 -10.44 3.68
C GLU A 84 -0.30 -10.47 4.91
N GLY A 85 -0.83 -10.14 6.09
CA GLY A 85 -0.09 -10.22 7.35
C GLY A 85 -0.88 -9.60 8.48
N GLU A 86 -0.39 -9.66 9.71
CA GLU A 86 -1.11 -9.06 10.84
C GLU A 86 -1.20 -7.53 10.77
N THR A 87 -2.08 -6.97 11.59
CA THR A 87 -2.15 -5.52 11.79
C THR A 87 -0.79 -5.00 12.25
N SER A 88 -0.50 -3.73 11.95
CA SER A 88 0.71 -3.04 12.40
C SER A 88 2.05 -3.54 11.83
N CYS A 89 2.06 -4.47 10.86
CA CYS A 89 3.29 -4.90 10.17
C CYS A 89 3.80 -3.91 9.09
N GLY A 90 3.18 -2.72 8.97
CA GLY A 90 3.63 -1.67 8.05
C GLY A 90 3.31 -1.91 6.56
N LYS A 91 2.41 -2.84 6.22
CA LYS A 91 2.06 -3.20 4.82
C LYS A 91 1.73 -1.99 3.95
N THR A 92 0.76 -1.19 4.39
CA THR A 92 0.32 0.03 3.68
C THR A 92 1.43 1.08 3.62
N ALA A 93 2.12 1.30 4.74
CA ALA A 93 3.20 2.27 4.83
C ALA A 93 4.35 1.93 3.86
N MET A 94 4.68 0.65 3.70
CA MET A 94 5.74 0.21 2.80
C MET A 94 5.39 0.43 1.32
N VAL A 95 4.14 0.18 0.90
CA VAL A 95 3.71 0.46 -0.48
C VAL A 95 3.69 1.96 -0.77
N ILE A 96 3.19 2.77 0.19
CA ILE A 96 3.20 4.23 0.08
C ILE A 96 4.63 4.75 -0.01
N HIS A 97 5.52 4.26 0.86
CA HIS A 97 6.93 4.63 0.83
C HIS A 97 7.57 4.27 -0.52
N LEU A 98 7.33 3.06 -1.03
CA LEU A 98 7.81 2.64 -2.35
C LEU A 98 7.31 3.56 -3.48
N ALA A 99 6.04 3.98 -3.43
CA ALA A 99 5.48 4.88 -4.42
C ALA A 99 6.15 6.26 -4.37
N LYS A 100 6.33 6.84 -3.16
CA LYS A 100 7.01 8.12 -2.95
C LYS A 100 8.46 8.12 -3.46
N VAL A 101 9.25 7.12 -3.06
CA VAL A 101 10.66 7.03 -3.47
C VAL A 101 10.82 6.74 -4.96
N THR A 102 9.78 6.24 -5.63
CA THR A 102 9.79 6.02 -7.09
C THR A 102 9.11 7.13 -7.87
N GLY A 103 8.57 8.17 -7.20
CA GLY A 103 7.86 9.28 -7.85
C GLY A 103 6.50 8.89 -8.43
N ASN A 104 5.93 7.76 -8.00
CA ASN A 104 4.63 7.29 -8.47
C ASN A 104 3.50 7.86 -7.59
N THR A 105 2.50 8.49 -8.23
CA THR A 105 1.28 8.92 -7.53
C THR A 105 0.54 7.69 -7.03
N ILE A 106 0.19 7.69 -5.74
CA ILE A 106 -0.57 6.60 -5.12
C ILE A 106 -1.89 7.13 -4.55
N ILE A 107 -2.97 6.41 -4.83
CA ILE A 107 -4.30 6.66 -4.27
C ILE A 107 -4.62 5.53 -3.29
N ARG A 108 -5.08 5.89 -2.10
CA ARG A 108 -5.44 4.93 -1.04
C ARG A 108 -6.95 4.89 -0.87
N ILE A 109 -7.52 3.69 -0.88
CA ILE A 109 -8.90 3.42 -0.50
C ILE A 109 -8.86 2.47 0.70
N ASN A 110 -9.60 2.80 1.75
CA ASN A 110 -9.72 1.94 2.93
C ASN A 110 -11.11 1.32 2.99
N ASN A 111 -11.20 0.00 2.86
CA ASN A 111 -12.47 -0.70 2.95
C ASN A 111 -12.92 -0.82 4.41
N HIS A 112 -14.23 -0.84 4.57
CA HIS A 112 -14.95 -1.02 5.82
C HIS A 112 -16.28 -1.74 5.50
N GLU A 113 -17.02 -2.15 6.52
CA GLU A 113 -18.24 -2.96 6.35
C GLU A 113 -19.33 -2.28 5.50
N HIS A 114 -19.33 -0.95 5.47
CA HIS A 114 -20.30 -0.12 4.74
C HIS A 114 -19.74 0.54 3.48
N THR A 115 -18.56 0.12 3.01
CA THR A 115 -17.99 0.67 1.77
C THR A 115 -18.93 0.40 0.61
N ASP A 116 -19.24 1.45 -0.15
CA ASP A 116 -20.09 1.37 -1.34
C ASP A 116 -19.27 1.40 -2.63
N LEU A 117 -19.82 0.82 -3.70
CA LEU A 117 -19.23 0.85 -5.04
C LEU A 117 -19.05 2.30 -5.56
N GLN A 118 -19.94 3.21 -5.17
CA GLN A 118 -19.84 4.63 -5.53
C GLN A 118 -18.55 5.29 -5.00
N GLU A 119 -18.03 4.83 -3.86
CA GLU A 119 -16.74 5.32 -3.33
C GLU A 119 -15.55 4.91 -4.19
N TYR A 120 -15.69 3.88 -5.02
CA TYR A 120 -14.68 3.42 -5.97
C TYR A 120 -14.85 4.07 -7.34
N ILE A 121 -16.06 3.97 -7.88
CA ILE A 121 -16.38 4.27 -9.27
C ILE A 121 -16.73 5.74 -9.47
N GLY A 122 -17.42 6.35 -8.51
CA GLY A 122 -17.95 7.70 -8.61
C GLY A 122 -19.47 7.74 -8.47
N SER A 123 -20.00 8.96 -8.40
CA SER A 123 -21.44 9.21 -8.27
C SER A 123 -21.83 10.50 -9.00
N TYR A 124 -23.14 10.67 -9.20
CA TYR A 124 -23.68 11.92 -9.73
C TYR A 124 -23.82 12.95 -8.61
N VAL A 125 -23.24 14.12 -8.81
CA VAL A 125 -23.37 15.26 -7.90
C VAL A 125 -24.05 16.42 -8.63
N PRO A 126 -24.87 17.23 -7.93
CA PRO A 126 -25.40 18.45 -8.53
C PRO A 126 -24.28 19.47 -8.72
N ASP A 127 -24.20 20.03 -9.91
CA ASP A 127 -23.38 21.19 -10.22
C ASP A 127 -24.08 22.48 -9.77
N GLY A 128 -23.36 23.61 -9.78
CA GLY A 128 -23.87 24.93 -9.38
C GLY A 128 -25.10 25.39 -10.16
N ASP A 129 -25.34 24.84 -11.35
CA ASP A 129 -26.51 25.10 -12.19
C ASP A 129 -27.68 24.11 -11.97
N GLY A 130 -27.62 23.25 -10.95
CA GLY A 130 -28.66 22.25 -10.66
C GLY A 130 -28.69 21.05 -11.63
N ARG A 131 -27.66 20.89 -12.46
CA ARG A 131 -27.47 19.73 -13.35
C ARG A 131 -26.70 18.64 -12.63
N PHE A 132 -27.02 17.37 -12.87
CA PHE A 132 -26.25 16.26 -12.32
C PHE A 132 -25.06 15.93 -13.22
N VAL A 133 -23.86 15.98 -12.66
CA VAL A 133 -22.60 15.61 -13.35
C VAL A 133 -21.99 14.40 -12.67
N PHE A 134 -21.51 13.45 -13.47
CA PHE A 134 -20.83 12.26 -12.94
C PHE A 134 -19.41 12.63 -12.53
N VAL A 135 -19.08 12.44 -11.26
CA VAL A 135 -17.73 12.66 -10.73
C VAL A 135 -17.05 11.32 -10.55
N GLU A 136 -15.96 11.10 -11.28
CA GLU A 136 -15.18 9.88 -11.21
C GLU A 136 -14.60 9.64 -9.80
N GLY A 137 -14.73 8.40 -9.35
CA GLY A 137 -14.16 7.91 -8.12
C GLY A 137 -12.64 7.64 -8.21
N PRO A 138 -12.01 7.36 -7.07
CA PRO A 138 -10.57 7.09 -6.96
C PRO A 138 -10.08 5.93 -7.83
N LEU A 139 -10.87 4.85 -7.99
CA LEU A 139 -10.47 3.70 -8.82
C LEU A 139 -10.42 4.09 -10.30
N VAL A 140 -11.43 4.80 -10.78
CA VAL A 140 -11.51 5.26 -12.18
C VAL A 140 -10.39 6.24 -12.49
N LYS A 141 -10.17 7.23 -11.63
CA LYS A 141 -9.07 8.20 -11.76
C LYS A 141 -7.71 7.52 -11.81
N ALA A 142 -7.48 6.54 -10.92
CA ALA A 142 -6.23 5.80 -10.89
C ALA A 142 -6.01 5.00 -12.18
N ALA A 143 -7.03 4.28 -12.63
CA ALA A 143 -6.98 3.48 -13.86
C ALA A 143 -6.71 4.36 -15.09
N ARG A 144 -7.40 5.49 -15.22
CA ARG A 144 -7.27 6.43 -16.36
C ARG A 144 -5.89 7.10 -16.40
N ASN A 145 -5.41 7.59 -15.26
CA ASN A 145 -4.16 8.36 -15.18
C ASN A 145 -2.90 7.51 -14.98
N GLY A 146 -3.05 6.20 -14.76
CA GLY A 146 -1.93 5.29 -14.50
C GLY A 146 -1.29 5.50 -13.13
N HIS A 147 -2.09 5.89 -12.14
CA HIS A 147 -1.64 5.98 -10.77
C HIS A 147 -1.61 4.60 -10.13
N TRP A 148 -0.82 4.47 -9.07
CA TRP A 148 -0.88 3.29 -8.22
C TRP A 148 -2.10 3.42 -7.33
N ILE A 149 -2.75 2.30 -7.04
CA ILE A 149 -3.85 2.24 -6.08
C ILE A 149 -3.54 1.22 -4.99
N ILE A 150 -3.81 1.56 -3.75
CA ILE A 150 -3.76 0.64 -2.62
C ILE A 150 -5.14 0.51 -1.99
N LEU A 151 -5.62 -0.74 -1.95
CA LEU A 151 -6.89 -1.13 -1.35
C LEU A 151 -6.63 -1.77 0.00
N ASP A 152 -6.84 -1.01 1.08
CA ASP A 152 -6.70 -1.55 2.43
C ASP A 152 -7.94 -2.35 2.83
N GLU A 153 -7.71 -3.39 3.62
CA GLU A 153 -8.74 -4.29 4.14
C GLU A 153 -9.63 -4.88 3.04
N LEU A 154 -9.03 -5.36 1.94
CA LEU A 154 -9.76 -5.88 0.77
C LEU A 154 -10.79 -6.98 1.12
N ASN A 155 -10.56 -7.71 2.21
CA ASN A 155 -11.47 -8.74 2.72
C ASN A 155 -12.77 -8.20 3.35
N LEU A 156 -12.88 -6.89 3.58
CA LEU A 156 -14.11 -6.20 3.99
C LEU A 156 -14.88 -5.63 2.79
N ALA A 157 -14.27 -5.57 1.60
CA ALA A 157 -14.91 -5.00 0.42
C ALA A 157 -16.23 -5.74 0.08
N PRO A 158 -17.25 -5.01 -0.41
CA PRO A 158 -18.48 -5.62 -0.87
C PRO A 158 -18.23 -6.45 -2.13
N THR A 159 -19.13 -7.39 -2.42
CA THR A 159 -19.01 -8.30 -3.57
C THR A 159 -18.92 -7.52 -4.89
N ASP A 160 -19.73 -6.47 -5.04
CA ASP A 160 -19.80 -5.66 -6.25
C ASP A 160 -18.47 -4.94 -6.55
N VAL A 161 -17.75 -4.50 -5.50
CA VAL A 161 -16.39 -3.94 -5.65
C VAL A 161 -15.43 -5.02 -6.12
N ILE A 162 -15.48 -6.24 -5.56
CA ILE A 162 -14.64 -7.35 -6.02
C ILE A 162 -14.92 -7.71 -7.49
N GLU A 163 -16.18 -7.66 -7.91
CA GLU A 163 -16.58 -7.88 -9.31
C GLU A 163 -16.04 -6.81 -10.25
N ALA A 164 -16.13 -5.53 -9.86
CA ALA A 164 -15.54 -4.42 -10.61
C ALA A 164 -14.01 -4.56 -10.72
N LEU A 165 -13.35 -4.96 -9.63
CA LEU A 165 -11.91 -5.21 -9.60
C LEU A 165 -11.51 -6.38 -10.51
N ASN A 166 -12.29 -7.45 -10.58
CA ASN A 166 -11.97 -8.59 -11.43
C ASN A 166 -11.73 -8.19 -12.90
N ARG A 167 -12.52 -7.24 -13.42
CA ARG A 167 -12.35 -6.75 -14.81
C ARG A 167 -11.02 -6.01 -15.02
N LEU A 168 -10.52 -5.34 -13.99
CA LEU A 168 -9.21 -4.68 -13.98
C LEU A 168 -8.05 -5.65 -13.74
N LEU A 169 -8.30 -6.77 -13.06
CA LEU A 169 -7.31 -7.81 -12.74
C LEU A 169 -7.13 -8.82 -13.89
N ASP A 170 -8.07 -8.88 -14.82
CA ASP A 170 -7.98 -9.68 -16.04
C ASP A 170 -7.06 -9.05 -17.11
N ASP A 171 -6.64 -9.82 -18.11
CA ASP A 171 -5.67 -9.41 -19.13
C ASP A 171 -6.08 -8.16 -19.93
N ASN A 172 -7.40 -7.96 -20.09
CA ASN A 172 -7.95 -6.81 -20.81
C ASN A 172 -7.73 -5.49 -20.05
N ARG A 173 -7.68 -5.54 -18.71
CA ARG A 173 -7.53 -4.39 -17.81
C ARG A 173 -8.50 -3.26 -18.14
N GLU A 174 -9.78 -3.57 -18.21
CA GLU A 174 -10.85 -2.64 -18.58
C GLU A 174 -11.88 -2.57 -17.47
N LEU A 175 -12.29 -1.35 -17.11
CA LEU A 175 -13.33 -1.08 -16.13
C LEU A 175 -14.57 -0.56 -16.84
N PHE A 176 -15.69 -1.26 -16.70
CA PHE A 176 -16.97 -0.77 -17.20
C PHE A 176 -17.69 0.04 -16.12
N ILE A 177 -18.08 1.26 -16.47
CA ILE A 177 -18.83 2.18 -15.61
C ILE A 177 -20.28 2.19 -16.09
N SER A 178 -21.17 1.56 -15.34
CA SER A 178 -22.59 1.45 -15.65
C SER A 178 -23.29 2.81 -15.73
N GLU A 179 -22.89 3.73 -14.85
CA GLU A 179 -23.50 5.04 -14.64
C GLU A 179 -23.37 5.95 -15.87
N THR A 180 -22.28 5.79 -16.62
CA THR A 180 -21.98 6.57 -17.83
C THR A 180 -22.00 5.71 -19.09
N ASN A 181 -22.20 4.40 -18.94
CA ASN A 181 -22.09 3.40 -20.01
C ASN A 181 -20.76 3.50 -20.79
N THR A 182 -19.66 3.70 -20.07
CA THR A 182 -18.32 3.83 -20.67
C THR A 182 -17.37 2.74 -20.20
N VAL A 183 -16.40 2.40 -21.06
CA VAL A 183 -15.30 1.49 -20.74
C VAL A 183 -14.02 2.30 -20.57
N VAL A 184 -13.38 2.17 -19.41
CA VAL A 184 -12.09 2.78 -19.10
C VAL A 184 -11.01 1.72 -19.16
N LYS A 185 -10.11 1.85 -20.13
CA LYS A 185 -8.92 0.98 -20.22
C LYS A 185 -7.85 1.48 -19.26
N ALA A 186 -7.36 0.59 -18.41
CA ALA A 186 -6.32 0.92 -17.45
C ALA A 186 -5.01 1.29 -18.16
N ASN A 187 -4.44 2.41 -17.75
CA ASN A 187 -3.19 2.92 -18.27
C ASN A 187 -2.05 1.90 -18.05
N PRO A 188 -1.06 1.81 -18.96
CA PRO A 188 0.09 0.94 -18.79
C PRO A 188 0.88 1.14 -17.49
N LYS A 189 0.85 2.32 -16.87
CA LYS A 189 1.51 2.61 -15.59
C LYS A 189 0.66 2.28 -14.36
N PHE A 190 -0.63 1.99 -14.54
CA PHE A 190 -1.54 1.61 -13.45
C PHE A 190 -1.03 0.34 -12.76
N ARG A 191 -1.01 0.39 -11.42
CA ARG A 191 -0.66 -0.75 -10.57
C ARG A 191 -1.64 -0.87 -9.41
N LEU A 192 -2.04 -2.09 -9.12
CA LEU A 192 -2.95 -2.40 -8.05
C LEU A 192 -2.23 -3.12 -6.91
N PHE A 193 -2.34 -2.55 -5.72
CA PHE A 193 -1.92 -3.15 -4.47
C PHE A 193 -3.15 -3.35 -3.59
N ALA A 194 -3.18 -4.44 -2.86
CA ALA A 194 -4.20 -4.70 -1.86
C ALA A 194 -3.54 -5.14 -0.58
N THR A 195 -4.12 -4.77 0.55
CA THR A 195 -3.71 -5.29 1.86
C THR A 195 -4.88 -6.01 2.49
N GLN A 196 -4.59 -7.11 3.18
CA GLN A 196 -5.57 -7.77 4.03
C GLN A 196 -4.90 -8.33 5.27
N ASN A 197 -5.71 -8.45 6.31
CA ASN A 197 -5.33 -9.16 7.51
C ASN A 197 -5.92 -10.58 7.45
N PRO A 198 -5.23 -11.60 8.00
CA PRO A 198 -5.74 -12.96 8.05
C PRO A 198 -7.14 -13.05 8.67
N VAL A 199 -7.93 -14.00 8.15
CA VAL A 199 -9.37 -14.13 8.42
C VAL A 199 -9.67 -14.62 9.84
N CYS A 200 -8.68 -15.22 10.51
CA CYS A 200 -8.85 -15.78 11.86
C CYS A 200 -8.72 -14.76 12.99
N THR A 201 -8.26 -13.53 12.71
CA THR A 201 -7.84 -12.61 13.77
C THR A 201 -8.93 -11.60 14.16
N TYR A 202 -9.92 -11.32 13.31
CA TYR A 202 -10.97 -10.31 13.57
C TYR A 202 -12.30 -10.68 12.89
N ALA A 203 -13.43 -10.38 13.55
CA ALA A 203 -14.78 -10.64 13.06
C ALA A 203 -15.13 -9.81 11.80
N GLY A 204 -16.09 -10.28 11.00
CA GLY A 204 -16.62 -9.56 9.82
C GLY A 204 -15.82 -9.74 8.52
N ARG A 205 -14.69 -10.45 8.54
CA ARG A 205 -13.81 -10.62 7.37
C ARG A 205 -14.23 -11.79 6.49
N LYS A 206 -14.45 -11.51 5.21
CA LYS A 206 -14.80 -12.53 4.21
C LYS A 206 -13.54 -13.25 3.73
N ARG A 207 -13.65 -14.55 3.46
CA ARG A 207 -12.61 -15.28 2.72
C ARG A 207 -12.68 -14.86 1.27
N LEU A 208 -11.61 -14.29 0.74
CA LEU A 208 -11.49 -14.05 -0.70
C LEU A 208 -11.50 -15.39 -1.45
N SER A 209 -12.18 -15.44 -2.60
CA SER A 209 -12.26 -16.64 -3.41
C SER A 209 -10.88 -17.03 -3.95
N ARG A 210 -10.63 -18.33 -4.13
CA ARG A 210 -9.37 -18.82 -4.70
C ARG A 210 -9.13 -18.26 -6.11
N ALA A 211 -10.19 -18.09 -6.89
CA ALA A 211 -10.12 -17.51 -8.23
C ALA A 211 -9.61 -16.06 -8.19
N LEU A 212 -10.10 -15.23 -7.27
CA LEU A 212 -9.59 -13.88 -7.08
C LEU A 212 -8.12 -13.90 -6.65
N LEU A 213 -7.78 -14.72 -5.65
CA LEU A 213 -6.40 -14.83 -5.14
C LEU A 213 -5.39 -15.29 -6.20
N ASN A 214 -5.81 -16.13 -7.15
CA ASN A 214 -4.95 -16.58 -8.26
C ASN A 214 -4.54 -15.44 -9.21
N ARG A 215 -5.25 -14.31 -9.22
CA ARG A 215 -4.91 -13.11 -10.01
C ARG A 215 -3.91 -12.19 -9.31
N PHE A 216 -3.57 -12.47 -8.05
CA PHE A 216 -2.62 -11.70 -7.26
C PHE A 216 -1.30 -12.45 -7.06
N VAL A 217 -0.21 -11.70 -7.05
CA VAL A 217 1.02 -12.14 -6.39
C VAL A 217 0.87 -11.86 -4.90
N VAL A 218 0.80 -12.92 -4.10
CA VAL A 218 0.61 -12.81 -2.65
C VAL A 218 1.98 -12.71 -1.95
N LEU A 219 2.20 -11.60 -1.25
CA LEU A 219 3.35 -11.41 -0.37
C LEU A 219 2.88 -11.50 1.09
N ARG A 220 3.51 -12.39 1.86
CA ARG A 220 3.18 -12.60 3.27
C ARG A 220 4.16 -11.87 4.18
N PHE A 221 3.61 -11.16 5.15
CA PHE A 221 4.32 -10.33 6.11
C PHE A 221 4.17 -10.95 7.50
N ASP A 222 5.31 -11.32 8.07
CA ASP A 222 5.39 -11.75 9.46
C ASP A 222 5.42 -10.52 10.39
N GLN A 223 5.09 -10.75 11.67
CA GLN A 223 5.27 -9.72 12.70
C GLN A 223 6.73 -9.28 12.78
N LEU A 224 6.96 -7.98 12.92
CA LEU A 224 8.29 -7.44 13.14
C LEU A 224 8.81 -7.89 14.53
N PRO A 225 10.08 -8.33 14.62
CA PRO A 225 10.62 -8.76 15.89
C PRO A 225 10.77 -7.56 16.85
N TYR A 226 10.62 -7.81 18.16
CA TYR A 226 10.58 -6.75 19.18
C TYR A 226 11.79 -5.80 19.18
N ASN A 227 12.97 -6.29 18.80
CA ASN A 227 14.17 -5.47 18.66
C ASN A 227 14.04 -4.43 17.53
N GLU A 228 13.40 -4.78 16.41
CA GLU A 228 13.11 -3.87 15.30
C GLU A 228 11.99 -2.90 15.65
N LEU A 229 10.93 -3.37 16.33
CA LEU A 229 9.88 -2.49 16.85
C LEU A 229 10.43 -1.43 17.81
N ALA A 230 11.32 -1.82 18.72
CA ALA A 230 11.98 -0.89 19.63
C ALA A 230 12.81 0.16 18.86
N GLN A 231 13.49 -0.23 17.78
CA GLN A 231 14.22 0.72 16.93
C GLN A 231 13.28 1.73 16.28
N MET A 232 12.12 1.30 15.80
CA MET A 232 11.12 2.20 15.19
C MET A 232 10.57 3.24 16.18
N VAL A 233 10.39 2.86 17.45
CA VAL A 233 9.93 3.79 18.49
C VAL A 233 11.02 4.75 18.92
N ILE A 234 12.26 4.30 19.05
CA ILE A 234 13.40 5.13 19.51
C ILE A 234 13.79 6.22 18.51
N VAL A 235 13.55 5.98 17.22
CA VAL A 235 13.90 6.91 16.13
C VAL A 235 12.87 8.06 16.00
N ARG A 236 11.69 7.90 16.60
CA ARG A 236 10.61 8.89 16.60
C ARG A 236 10.72 9.84 17.79
#